data_AF-A0AAW8LBY4-F1
#
_entry.id   AF-A0AAW8LBY4-F1
#
_cell.length_a   1.000
_cell.length_b   1.000
_cell.length_c   1.000
_cell.angle_alpha   90.00
_cell.angle_beta   90.00
_cell.angle_gamma   90.00
#
_symmetry.space_group_name_H-M   'P 1'
#
loop_
_entity.id
_entity.type
_entity.pdbx_description
1 polymer ?
#
loop_
_entity_poly.entity_id
_entity_poly.type
_entity_poly.pdbx_seq_one_letter_code
_entity_poly.pdbx_strand_id
1 'polypeptide(L)'
;MTEPVAPVADGGATPPARAKGKLFFNGYASDNTYCTASVLSTPSKSVVITAAHCVYNAEEGWVKDAVFVPDYDRTQADPDPVGVWTVRSIRTFNSWRADQTDYSSDVAYVTLNNGGDANKPVADVVGGYGLAWGGSHVFRATIFGYPTNKTSPDGSSTVHSCVRTTEQSEGKLKVEGCDFGMGASGGPWLYRYNESTGLGYVRSVTSLWRPLDGVNRGPYFTEAVKTMLDATAGD
;
A
#
# COMPACT_ATOMS: atom_id res chain seq x y z
N MET A 1 -14.61 7.39 7.56
CA MET A 1 -13.81 7.13 6.33
C MET A 1 -13.38 8.48 5.77
N THR A 2 -12.22 8.56 5.11
CA THR A 2 -11.85 9.71 4.27
C THR A 2 -12.21 9.42 2.81
N GLU A 3 -12.51 10.43 2.02
CA GLU A 3 -12.91 10.23 0.63
C GLU A 3 -11.70 10.02 -0.30
N PRO A 4 -11.79 9.08 -1.27
CA PRO A 4 -10.80 8.94 -2.32
C PRO A 4 -10.79 10.17 -3.24
N VAL A 5 -9.69 10.37 -3.95
CA VAL A 5 -9.51 11.46 -4.92
C VAL A 5 -9.01 10.89 -6.25
N ALA A 6 -9.62 11.31 -7.35
CA ALA A 6 -9.17 10.95 -8.69
C ALA A 6 -7.89 11.73 -9.07
N PRO A 7 -7.10 11.25 -10.05
CA PRO A 7 -6.01 12.03 -10.63
C PRO A 7 -6.49 13.40 -11.14
N VAL A 8 -5.63 14.40 -11.13
CA VAL A 8 -5.93 15.68 -11.77
C VAL A 8 -5.99 15.49 -13.28
N ALA A 9 -7.10 15.89 -13.90
CA ALA A 9 -7.24 15.85 -15.34
C ALA A 9 -6.43 16.97 -16.01
N ASP A 10 -5.67 16.64 -17.05
CA ASP A 10 -4.93 17.62 -17.86
C ASP A 10 -5.66 17.87 -19.20
N GLY A 11 -6.79 18.59 -19.12
CA GLY A 11 -7.56 19.00 -20.30
C GLY A 11 -8.38 17.92 -21.01
N GLY A 12 -8.49 16.71 -20.44
CA GLY A 12 -9.25 15.57 -20.97
C GLY A 12 -10.10 14.85 -19.93
N ALA A 13 -10.63 13.67 -20.27
CA ALA A 13 -11.35 12.82 -19.32
C ALA A 13 -10.38 12.34 -18.22
N THR A 14 -10.83 12.37 -16.96
CA THR A 14 -10.01 11.88 -15.83
C THR A 14 -9.73 10.38 -16.00
N PRO A 15 -8.46 9.96 -16.06
CA PRO A 15 -8.13 8.54 -16.15
C PRO A 15 -8.44 7.81 -14.83
N PRO A 16 -8.62 6.48 -14.85
CA PRO A 16 -8.71 5.69 -13.63
C PRO A 16 -7.48 5.88 -12.73
N ALA A 17 -7.69 5.83 -11.43
CA ALA A 17 -6.62 6.00 -10.46
C ALA A 17 -5.62 4.82 -10.49
N ARG A 18 -4.34 5.17 -10.39
CA ARG A 18 -3.17 4.29 -10.44
C ARG A 18 -2.44 4.27 -9.09
N ALA A 19 -3.22 4.32 -8.01
CA ALA A 19 -2.74 4.63 -6.67
C ALA A 19 -1.99 3.48 -5.95
N LYS A 20 -1.84 2.30 -6.55
CA LYS A 20 -1.15 1.13 -5.98
C LYS A 20 0.18 0.93 -6.69
N GLY A 21 1.23 0.56 -5.97
CA GLY A 21 2.57 0.49 -6.54
C GLY A 21 3.56 -0.30 -5.71
N LYS A 22 4.80 -0.38 -6.22
CA LYS A 22 5.92 -0.95 -5.49
C LYS A 22 6.62 0.10 -4.66
N LEU A 23 7.04 -0.30 -3.46
CA LEU A 23 7.93 0.46 -2.60
C LEU A 23 9.27 -0.26 -2.57
N PHE A 24 10.25 0.28 -3.28
CA PHE A 24 11.61 -0.25 -3.33
C PHE A 24 12.46 0.33 -2.20
N PHE A 25 13.45 -0.43 -1.74
CA PHE A 25 14.41 -0.03 -0.72
C PHE A 25 15.82 -0.01 -1.29
N ASN A 26 16.70 0.83 -0.76
CA ASN A 26 18.09 0.97 -1.21
C ASN A 26 18.20 1.38 -2.69
N GLY A 27 17.33 2.30 -3.14
CA GLY A 27 17.29 2.84 -4.51
C GLY A 27 16.26 2.18 -5.42
N TYR A 28 16.36 2.46 -6.72
CA TYR A 28 15.49 1.91 -7.77
C TYR A 28 16.28 0.97 -8.70
N ALA A 29 16.19 -0.33 -8.44
CA ALA A 29 16.77 -1.37 -9.27
C ALA A 29 15.88 -2.62 -9.24
N SER A 30 15.97 -3.47 -10.25
CA SER A 30 15.09 -4.62 -10.39
C SER A 30 15.31 -5.73 -9.36
N ASP A 31 16.50 -5.79 -8.77
CA ASP A 31 16.92 -6.76 -7.75
C ASP A 31 16.81 -6.20 -6.32
N ASN A 32 16.43 -4.93 -6.16
CA ASN A 32 16.21 -4.34 -4.85
C ASN A 32 15.04 -5.01 -4.12
N THR A 33 15.20 -5.18 -2.81
CA THR A 33 14.10 -5.57 -1.92
C THR A 33 12.96 -4.57 -2.04
N TYR A 34 11.73 -5.08 -2.05
CA TYR A 34 10.55 -4.25 -2.19
C TYR A 34 9.38 -4.77 -1.34
N CYS A 35 8.47 -3.85 -1.06
CA CYS A 35 7.12 -4.12 -0.62
C CYS A 35 6.11 -3.55 -1.62
N THR A 36 4.83 -3.69 -1.32
CA THR A 36 3.74 -2.96 -1.96
C THR A 36 3.32 -1.79 -1.08
N ALA A 37 2.88 -0.69 -1.70
CA ALA A 37 2.27 0.43 -1.00
C ALA A 37 1.14 1.03 -1.85
N SER A 38 0.35 1.93 -1.27
CA SER A 38 -0.65 2.68 -2.02
C SER A 38 -0.83 4.10 -1.54
N VAL A 39 -1.09 5.01 -2.47
CA VAL A 39 -1.37 6.43 -2.23
C VAL A 39 -2.70 6.59 -1.49
N LEU A 40 -2.68 7.43 -0.47
CA LEU A 40 -3.87 7.89 0.23
C LEU A 40 -4.25 9.30 -0.19
N SER A 41 -5.54 9.57 -0.20
CA SER A 41 -6.12 10.90 -0.31
C SER A 41 -5.86 11.66 1.00
N THR A 42 -4.85 12.53 0.98
CA THR A 42 -4.47 13.41 2.09
C THR A 42 -4.36 14.87 1.64
N PRO A 43 -4.44 15.85 2.54
CA PRO A 43 -4.23 17.26 2.21
C PRO A 43 -2.87 17.54 1.55
N SER A 44 -1.79 16.89 2.01
CA SER A 44 -0.47 17.04 1.38
C SER A 44 -0.32 16.34 0.03
N LYS A 45 -1.24 15.43 -0.31
CA LYS A 45 -1.27 14.65 -1.57
C LYS A 45 -0.03 13.77 -1.80
N SER A 46 0.77 13.56 -0.76
CA SER A 46 2.10 12.94 -0.85
C SER A 46 2.27 11.74 0.07
N VAL A 47 1.18 11.19 0.63
CA VAL A 47 1.25 10.08 1.60
C VAL A 47 0.87 8.76 0.95
N VAL A 48 1.70 7.74 1.16
CA VAL A 48 1.35 6.34 0.89
C VAL A 48 1.23 5.56 2.20
N ILE A 49 0.42 4.52 2.19
CA ILE A 49 0.29 3.53 3.27
C ILE A 49 0.96 2.21 2.85
N THR A 50 1.63 1.57 3.81
CA THR A 50 2.27 0.25 3.66
C THR A 50 2.28 -0.48 5.01
N ALA A 51 2.89 -1.66 5.09
CA ALA A 51 3.10 -2.37 6.35
C ALA A 51 4.31 -1.76 7.08
N ALA A 52 4.30 -1.77 8.40
CA ALA A 52 5.38 -1.20 9.19
C ALA A 52 6.69 -1.99 9.08
N HIS A 53 6.61 -3.32 8.99
CA HIS A 53 7.78 -4.18 8.79
C HIS A 53 8.50 -3.90 7.46
N CYS A 54 7.82 -3.30 6.48
CA CYS A 54 8.44 -2.89 5.23
C CYS A 54 9.40 -1.72 5.40
N VAL A 55 9.20 -0.87 6.42
CA VAL A 55 9.93 0.40 6.55
C VAL A 55 10.72 0.53 7.84
N TYR A 56 10.50 -0.36 8.80
CA TYR A 56 11.20 -0.40 10.08
C TYR A 56 11.41 -1.83 10.57
N ASN A 57 12.66 -2.15 10.91
CA ASN A 57 13.09 -3.36 11.61
C ASN A 57 13.87 -2.97 12.87
N ALA A 58 13.71 -3.66 14.00
CA ALA A 58 14.44 -3.38 15.24
C ALA A 58 15.96 -3.60 15.09
N GLU A 59 16.37 -4.51 14.22
CA GLU A 59 17.79 -4.83 13.99
C GLU A 59 18.47 -3.80 13.08
N GLU A 60 17.78 -3.36 12.01
CA GLU A 60 18.37 -2.52 10.95
C GLU A 60 17.95 -1.04 11.05
N GLY A 61 16.89 -0.75 11.80
CA GLY A 61 16.28 0.56 11.91
C GLY A 61 15.33 0.87 10.74
N TRP A 62 15.31 2.14 10.35
CA TRP A 62 14.50 2.62 9.22
C TRP A 62 15.14 2.26 7.88
N VAL A 63 14.31 1.93 6.90
CA VAL A 63 14.78 1.77 5.51
C VAL A 63 15.44 3.03 4.97
N LYS A 64 16.41 2.85 4.08
CA LYS A 64 17.16 3.93 3.44
C LYS A 64 16.88 3.96 1.94
N ASP A 65 17.01 5.15 1.36
CA ASP A 65 16.89 5.40 -0.08
C ASP A 65 15.65 4.75 -0.71
N ALA A 66 14.55 4.74 0.05
CA ALA A 66 13.31 4.14 -0.39
C ALA A 66 12.63 5.00 -1.46
N VAL A 67 12.04 4.33 -2.44
CA VAL A 67 11.27 4.98 -3.52
C VAL A 67 9.96 4.27 -3.79
N PHE A 68 8.93 5.03 -4.11
CA PHE A 68 7.63 4.52 -4.50
C PHE A 68 7.42 4.69 -6.00
N VAL A 69 6.96 3.62 -6.64
CA VAL A 69 6.64 3.57 -8.07
C VAL A 69 5.20 3.11 -8.24
N PRO A 70 4.25 4.05 -8.47
CA PRO A 70 2.86 3.71 -8.72
C PRO A 70 2.70 2.98 -10.05
N ASP A 71 1.79 2.00 -10.08
CA ASP A 71 1.45 1.20 -11.26
C ASP A 71 2.65 0.53 -11.95
N TYR A 72 3.65 0.15 -11.15
CA TYR A 72 4.84 -0.55 -11.63
C TYR A 72 4.48 -1.82 -12.40
N ASP A 73 4.94 -1.95 -13.64
CA ASP A 73 4.74 -3.15 -14.45
C ASP A 73 5.91 -3.41 -15.39
N ARG A 74 6.80 -4.30 -14.97
CA ARG A 74 8.00 -4.70 -15.71
C ARG A 74 7.71 -5.47 -17.01
N THR A 75 6.45 -5.82 -17.27
CA THR A 75 6.03 -6.43 -18.53
C THR A 75 5.73 -5.39 -19.61
N GLN A 76 5.61 -4.12 -19.25
CA GLN A 76 5.43 -3.01 -20.17
C GLN A 76 6.77 -2.48 -20.70
N ALA A 77 6.70 -1.71 -21.79
CA ALA A 77 7.87 -1.02 -22.34
C ALA A 77 8.45 0.02 -21.37
N ASP A 78 7.58 0.65 -20.57
CA ASP A 78 7.93 1.56 -19.49
C ASP A 78 7.43 0.98 -18.16
N PRO A 79 8.33 0.41 -17.33
CA PRO A 79 7.97 -0.17 -16.05
C PRO A 79 7.49 0.83 -14.98
N ASP A 80 7.79 2.11 -15.13
CA ASP A 80 7.45 3.18 -14.20
C ASP A 80 6.70 4.29 -14.94
N PRO A 81 5.44 4.05 -15.34
CA PRO A 81 4.74 4.80 -16.40
C PRO A 81 4.40 6.27 -16.07
N VAL A 82 4.74 6.72 -14.86
CA VAL A 82 4.60 8.11 -14.40
C VAL A 82 5.80 8.56 -13.55
N GLY A 83 6.88 7.79 -13.58
CA GLY A 83 8.12 8.00 -12.86
C GLY A 83 8.11 7.54 -11.39
N VAL A 84 9.07 8.08 -10.63
CA VAL A 84 9.46 7.59 -9.31
C VAL A 84 9.39 8.71 -8.26
N TRP A 85 8.93 8.36 -7.05
CA TRP A 85 8.87 9.29 -5.92
C TRP A 85 9.81 8.85 -4.79
N THR A 86 10.66 9.76 -4.33
CA THR A 86 11.58 9.50 -3.21
C THR A 86 10.86 9.69 -1.87
N VAL A 87 11.24 8.87 -0.88
CA VAL A 87 10.71 8.99 0.48
C VAL A 87 11.32 10.19 1.21
N ARG A 88 10.47 10.99 1.84
CA ARG A 88 10.82 12.17 2.65
C ARG A 88 10.82 11.85 4.15
N SER A 89 9.78 11.19 4.63
CA SER A 89 9.65 10.81 6.04
C SER A 89 8.76 9.58 6.21
N ILE A 90 8.90 8.90 7.35
CA ILE A 90 8.21 7.65 7.66
C ILE A 90 7.63 7.75 9.07
N ARG A 91 6.39 7.27 9.25
CA ARG A 91 5.72 7.14 10.54
C ARG A 91 5.12 5.75 10.69
N THR A 92 5.40 5.11 11.82
CA THR A 92 4.73 3.88 12.27
C THR A 92 4.43 3.99 13.76
N PHE A 93 3.64 3.05 14.29
CA PHE A 93 3.27 3.00 15.70
C PHE A 93 4.47 2.67 16.60
N ASN A 94 4.51 3.29 17.78
CA ASN A 94 5.47 2.91 18.82
C ASN A 94 5.27 1.48 19.30
N SER A 95 4.03 0.96 19.29
CA SER A 95 3.73 -0.44 19.61
C SER A 95 4.42 -1.40 18.63
N TRP A 96 4.41 -1.10 17.32
CA TRP A 96 5.17 -1.87 16.33
C TRP A 96 6.67 -1.83 16.62
N ARG A 97 7.21 -0.64 16.90
CA ARG A 97 8.64 -0.48 17.21
C ARG A 97 9.07 -1.20 18.50
N ALA A 98 8.14 -1.41 19.43
CA ALA A 98 8.39 -2.08 20.71
C ALA A 98 8.22 -3.61 20.61
N ASP A 99 7.27 -4.08 19.80
CA ASP A 99 6.98 -5.51 19.61
C ASP A 99 6.56 -5.78 18.16
N GLN A 100 7.51 -6.33 17.37
CA GLN A 100 7.30 -6.67 15.96
C GLN A 100 6.65 -8.05 15.77
N THR A 101 6.25 -8.72 16.86
CA THR A 101 5.49 -9.97 16.80
C THR A 101 3.98 -9.73 16.79
N ASP A 102 3.53 -8.56 17.24
CA ASP A 102 2.12 -8.16 17.14
C ASP A 102 1.80 -7.38 15.85
N TYR A 103 1.35 -8.13 14.86
CA TYR A 103 0.88 -7.60 13.58
C TYR A 103 -0.38 -6.71 13.66
N SER A 104 -0.94 -6.43 14.85
CA SER A 104 -2.07 -5.50 15.00
C SER A 104 -1.69 -4.06 14.64
N SER A 105 -0.41 -3.71 14.84
CA SER A 105 0.13 -2.36 14.65
C SER A 105 1.07 -2.28 13.43
N ASP A 106 1.07 -3.30 12.57
CA ASP A 106 1.93 -3.40 11.39
C ASP A 106 1.41 -2.53 10.23
N VAL A 107 1.41 -1.21 10.46
CA VAL A 107 0.98 -0.18 9.52
C VAL A 107 1.97 0.97 9.57
N ALA A 108 2.34 1.50 8.42
CA ALA A 108 3.12 2.72 8.32
C ALA A 108 2.56 3.67 7.26
N TYR A 109 2.77 4.95 7.51
CA TYR A 109 2.63 6.00 6.51
C TYR A 109 4.01 6.47 6.08
N VAL A 110 4.15 6.67 4.78
CA VAL A 110 5.37 7.16 4.16
C VAL A 110 5.00 8.42 3.40
N THR A 111 5.65 9.52 3.75
CA THR A 111 5.49 10.79 3.08
C THR A 111 6.55 10.90 1.99
N LEU A 112 6.12 11.22 0.77
CA LEU A 112 6.96 11.34 -0.41
C LEU A 112 7.35 12.80 -0.65
N ASN A 113 8.48 13.00 -1.35
CA ASN A 113 8.77 14.28 -2.00
C ASN A 113 7.87 14.45 -3.23
N ASN A 114 7.85 15.64 -3.84
CA ASN A 114 7.39 15.74 -5.22
C ASN A 114 8.30 14.90 -6.13
N GLY A 115 7.72 14.29 -7.15
CA GLY A 115 8.42 13.34 -7.99
C GLY A 115 7.61 12.96 -9.22
N GLY A 116 7.98 11.82 -9.80
CA GLY A 116 7.48 11.41 -11.10
C GLY A 116 7.97 12.32 -12.23
N ASP A 117 7.55 12.02 -13.44
CA ASP A 117 7.98 12.75 -14.64
C ASP A 117 7.52 14.21 -14.64
N ALA A 118 6.42 14.49 -13.92
CA ALA A 118 5.84 15.81 -13.79
C ALA A 118 6.39 16.61 -12.60
N ASN A 119 7.23 16.02 -11.73
CA ASN A 119 7.71 16.61 -10.48
C ASN A 119 6.57 17.19 -9.60
N LYS A 120 5.53 16.38 -9.35
CA LYS A 120 4.30 16.75 -8.64
C LYS A 120 4.06 15.87 -7.39
N PRO A 121 3.17 16.30 -6.47
CA PRO A 121 2.64 15.41 -5.45
C PRO A 121 2.01 14.17 -6.09
N VAL A 122 2.26 12.99 -5.53
CA VAL A 122 1.89 11.71 -6.17
C VAL A 122 0.38 11.61 -6.42
N ALA A 123 -0.47 12.07 -5.50
CA ALA A 123 -1.92 11.93 -5.63
C ALA A 123 -2.50 12.82 -6.74
N ASP A 124 -1.82 13.92 -7.11
CA ASP A 124 -2.23 14.72 -8.28
C ASP A 124 -2.03 13.93 -9.59
N VAL A 125 -1.02 13.04 -9.64
CA VAL A 125 -0.68 12.27 -10.84
C VAL A 125 -1.48 10.97 -10.94
N VAL A 126 -1.68 10.26 -9.83
CA VAL A 126 -2.27 8.91 -9.84
C VAL A 126 -3.55 8.77 -9.03
N GLY A 127 -4.04 9.84 -8.41
CA GLY A 127 -5.14 9.80 -7.46
C GLY A 127 -4.71 9.19 -6.12
N GLY A 128 -5.67 9.01 -5.22
CA GLY A 128 -5.43 8.45 -3.90
C GLY A 128 -6.66 7.74 -3.33
N TYR A 129 -6.44 6.63 -2.65
CA TYR A 129 -7.50 5.90 -1.97
C TYR A 129 -8.00 6.64 -0.73
N GLY A 130 -9.27 6.46 -0.40
CA GLY A 130 -9.79 6.85 0.91
C GLY A 130 -9.25 5.91 2.00
N LEU A 131 -9.37 6.30 3.26
CA LEU A 131 -9.07 5.45 4.41
C LEU A 131 -10.38 5.07 5.11
N ALA A 132 -10.55 3.77 5.39
CA ALA A 132 -11.63 3.27 6.23
C ALA A 132 -11.06 2.61 7.49
N TRP A 133 -11.64 2.95 8.63
CA TRP A 133 -11.30 2.41 9.95
C TRP A 133 -12.58 2.12 10.72
N GLY A 134 -12.50 1.27 11.74
CA GLY A 134 -13.64 0.82 12.50
C GLY A 134 -14.58 -0.12 11.71
N GLY A 135 -15.78 -0.33 12.27
CA GLY A 135 -16.86 -1.10 11.66
C GLY A 135 -16.65 -2.62 11.67
N SER A 136 -17.35 -3.33 10.77
CA SER A 136 -17.28 -4.79 10.69
C SER A 136 -15.90 -5.30 10.24
N HIS A 137 -15.41 -6.38 10.83
CA HIS A 137 -14.24 -7.13 10.34
C HIS A 137 -14.53 -7.91 9.06
N VAL A 138 -15.80 -8.04 8.67
CA VAL A 138 -16.26 -8.76 7.48
C VAL A 138 -16.64 -7.77 6.40
N PHE A 139 -15.89 -7.75 5.31
CA PHE A 139 -16.18 -6.99 4.11
C PHE A 139 -15.58 -7.67 2.88
N ARG A 140 -16.16 -7.40 1.71
CA ARG A 140 -15.57 -7.82 0.43
C ARG A 140 -14.38 -6.91 0.12
N ALA A 141 -13.18 -7.47 0.18
CA ALA A 141 -11.92 -6.81 -0.07
C ALA A 141 -11.40 -7.11 -1.48
N THR A 142 -10.94 -6.09 -2.19
CA THR A 142 -10.07 -6.23 -3.35
C THR A 142 -8.65 -5.97 -2.90
N ILE A 143 -7.81 -7.00 -2.94
CA ILE A 143 -6.46 -7.01 -2.39
C ILE A 143 -5.48 -6.91 -3.55
N PHE A 144 -4.53 -5.99 -3.46
CA PHE A 144 -3.47 -5.82 -4.46
C PHE A 144 -2.09 -6.03 -3.83
N GLY A 145 -1.15 -6.57 -4.61
CA GLY A 145 0.22 -6.81 -4.16
C GLY A 145 1.15 -7.23 -5.29
N TYR A 146 2.46 -7.26 -5.00
CA TYR A 146 3.50 -7.81 -5.89
C TYR A 146 4.12 -9.10 -5.30
N PRO A 147 3.34 -10.20 -5.20
CA PRO A 147 3.78 -11.44 -4.57
C PRO A 147 4.78 -12.21 -5.45
N THR A 148 6.01 -12.38 -4.96
CA THR A 148 7.09 -13.16 -5.61
C THR A 148 6.73 -14.63 -5.85
N ASN A 149 5.82 -15.21 -5.07
CA ASN A 149 5.39 -16.61 -5.23
C ASN A 149 4.38 -16.82 -6.37
N LYS A 150 3.91 -15.76 -7.04
CA LYS A 150 3.07 -15.89 -8.24
C LYS A 150 3.94 -15.83 -9.48
N THR A 151 3.86 -16.84 -10.35
CA THR A 151 4.76 -16.99 -11.50
C THR A 151 4.05 -16.88 -12.85
N SER A 152 2.72 -16.74 -12.88
CA SER A 152 1.93 -16.64 -14.12
C SER A 152 0.70 -15.76 -13.93
N PRO A 153 0.78 -14.44 -14.23
CA PRO A 153 2.00 -13.71 -14.58
C PRO A 153 2.98 -13.59 -13.39
N ASP A 154 4.25 -13.29 -13.64
CA ASP A 154 5.27 -13.09 -12.60
C ASP A 154 4.90 -11.90 -11.69
N GLY A 155 4.59 -12.18 -10.42
CA GLY A 155 4.16 -11.19 -9.44
C GLY A 155 5.28 -10.32 -8.89
N SER A 156 6.54 -10.65 -9.19
CA SER A 156 7.64 -9.72 -9.01
C SER A 156 7.74 -8.70 -10.15
N SER A 157 7.10 -8.94 -11.29
CA SER A 157 7.13 -8.04 -12.44
C SER A 157 5.85 -7.20 -12.57
N THR A 158 4.68 -7.75 -12.22
CA THR A 158 3.38 -7.06 -12.33
C THR A 158 2.54 -7.20 -11.07
N VAL A 159 1.60 -6.29 -10.86
CA VAL A 159 0.64 -6.35 -9.75
C VAL A 159 -0.30 -7.56 -9.90
N HIS A 160 -0.60 -8.21 -8.79
CA HIS A 160 -1.65 -9.22 -8.68
C HIS A 160 -2.82 -8.68 -7.89
N SER A 161 -4.02 -9.16 -8.23
CA SER A 161 -5.25 -8.85 -7.51
C SER A 161 -5.95 -10.11 -7.00
N CYS A 162 -6.65 -9.98 -5.88
CA CYS A 162 -7.45 -11.04 -5.31
C CYS A 162 -8.69 -10.46 -4.64
N VAL A 163 -9.87 -11.05 -4.89
CA VAL A 163 -11.12 -10.62 -4.25
C VAL A 163 -11.61 -11.68 -3.28
N ARG A 164 -11.70 -11.33 -2.01
CA ARG A 164 -12.18 -12.22 -0.93
C ARG A 164 -13.04 -11.46 0.06
N THR A 165 -13.89 -12.19 0.77
CA THR A 165 -14.55 -11.67 1.96
C THR A 165 -13.63 -11.89 3.15
N THR A 166 -13.38 -10.85 3.94
CA THR A 166 -12.53 -10.95 5.14
C THR A 166 -13.25 -11.65 6.28
N GLU A 167 -12.46 -12.33 7.11
CA GLU A 167 -12.87 -12.92 8.38
C GLU A 167 -12.08 -12.28 9.53
N GLN A 168 -12.57 -12.46 10.75
CA GLN A 168 -11.83 -12.09 11.95
C GLN A 168 -11.06 -13.30 12.48
N SER A 169 -9.79 -13.11 12.85
CA SER A 169 -9.03 -14.07 13.64
C SER A 169 -8.08 -13.32 14.58
N GLU A 170 -8.17 -13.56 15.89
CA GLU A 170 -7.29 -12.94 16.91
C GLU A 170 -7.27 -11.40 16.84
N GLY A 171 -8.43 -10.78 16.60
CA GLY A 171 -8.55 -9.32 16.46
C GLY A 171 -7.96 -8.73 15.17
N LYS A 172 -7.48 -9.57 14.25
CA LYS A 172 -6.92 -9.21 12.94
C LYS A 172 -7.85 -9.65 11.82
N LEU A 173 -7.63 -9.11 10.62
CA LEU A 173 -8.33 -9.53 9.41
C LEU A 173 -7.61 -10.72 8.78
N LYS A 174 -8.38 -11.64 8.22
CA LYS A 174 -7.92 -12.85 7.57
C LYS A 174 -8.62 -13.03 6.23
N VAL A 175 -7.89 -13.48 5.21
CA VAL A 175 -8.46 -14.06 3.98
C VAL A 175 -7.72 -15.35 3.63
N GLU A 176 -8.44 -16.26 2.98
CA GLU A 176 -7.89 -17.51 2.43
C GLU A 176 -7.93 -17.51 0.90
N GLY A 177 -6.97 -18.18 0.28
CA GLY A 177 -6.97 -18.43 -1.16
C GLY A 177 -6.55 -17.24 -2.04
N CYS A 178 -5.98 -16.18 -1.47
CA CYS A 178 -5.17 -15.22 -2.24
C CYS A 178 -3.72 -15.72 -2.34
N ASP A 179 -3.18 -16.19 -1.22
CA ASP A 179 -1.83 -16.75 -1.13
C ASP A 179 -0.77 -15.77 -1.67
N PHE A 180 -0.84 -14.52 -1.22
CA PHE A 180 0.10 -13.45 -1.59
C PHE A 180 1.30 -13.49 -0.65
N GLY A 181 2.44 -13.97 -1.15
CA GLY A 181 3.67 -14.10 -0.38
C GLY A 181 4.54 -12.85 -0.35
N MET A 182 5.85 -13.06 -0.20
CA MET A 182 6.85 -12.00 -0.07
C MET A 182 6.72 -10.96 -1.20
N GLY A 183 6.86 -9.68 -0.85
CA GLY A 183 6.67 -8.54 -1.76
C GLY A 183 5.25 -7.97 -1.79
N ALA A 184 4.23 -8.77 -1.44
CA ALA A 184 2.85 -8.28 -1.31
C ALA A 184 2.60 -7.49 -0.02
N SER A 185 3.51 -7.58 0.95
CA SER A 185 3.46 -6.82 2.20
C SER A 185 3.21 -5.34 1.95
N GLY A 186 2.33 -4.74 2.75
CA GLY A 186 1.87 -3.36 2.60
C GLY A 186 0.82 -3.13 1.52
N GLY A 187 0.51 -4.13 0.70
CA GLY A 187 -0.48 -4.04 -0.36
C GLY A 187 -1.89 -3.77 0.16
N PRO A 188 -2.67 -2.86 -0.47
CA PRO A 188 -3.93 -2.39 0.09
C PRO A 188 -5.03 -3.45 0.01
N TRP A 189 -5.83 -3.53 1.07
CA TRP A 189 -7.11 -4.25 1.07
C TRP A 189 -8.24 -3.24 0.92
N LEU A 190 -8.75 -3.10 -0.30
CA LEU A 190 -9.71 -2.07 -0.67
C LEU A 190 -11.15 -2.52 -0.42
N TYR A 191 -11.85 -1.73 0.39
CA TYR A 191 -13.29 -1.78 0.60
C TYR A 191 -14.00 -0.85 -0.41
N ARG A 192 -15.15 -1.28 -0.93
CA ARG A 192 -15.95 -0.54 -1.95
C ARG A 192 -15.09 -0.09 -3.15
N TYR A 193 -14.18 -0.95 -3.59
CA TYR A 193 -13.37 -0.69 -4.77
C TYR A 193 -14.25 -0.68 -6.02
N ASN A 194 -14.10 0.36 -6.83
CA ASN A 194 -14.71 0.48 -8.14
C ASN A 194 -13.62 0.37 -9.20
N GLU A 195 -13.63 -0.72 -9.96
CA GLU A 195 -12.66 -1.01 -11.01
C GLU A 195 -12.66 0.05 -12.12
N SER A 196 -13.81 0.66 -12.44
CA SER A 196 -13.88 1.64 -13.53
C SER A 196 -13.20 2.96 -13.19
N THR A 197 -13.21 3.36 -11.92
CA THR A 197 -12.53 4.58 -11.45
C THR A 197 -11.15 4.29 -10.87
N GLY A 198 -10.85 3.03 -10.56
CA GLY A 198 -9.64 2.64 -9.83
C GLY A 198 -9.61 3.14 -8.38
N LEU A 199 -10.75 3.53 -7.80
CA LEU A 199 -10.84 4.12 -6.46
C LEU A 199 -11.60 3.23 -5.47
N GLY A 200 -11.31 3.41 -4.19
CA GLY A 200 -11.91 2.68 -3.07
C GLY A 200 -11.32 3.17 -1.76
N TYR A 201 -11.51 2.40 -0.69
CA TYR A 201 -11.03 2.75 0.64
C TYR A 201 -10.07 1.68 1.18
N VAL A 202 -8.83 2.04 1.48
CA VAL A 202 -7.91 1.16 2.20
C VAL A 202 -8.49 0.91 3.59
N ARG A 203 -8.73 -0.36 3.90
CA ARG A 203 -9.26 -0.80 5.20
C ARG A 203 -8.35 -1.77 5.95
N SER A 204 -7.30 -2.20 5.28
CA SER A 204 -6.17 -2.96 5.83
C SER A 204 -5.02 -2.94 4.83
N VAL A 205 -3.88 -3.51 5.24
CA VAL A 205 -2.75 -3.81 4.36
C VAL A 205 -2.34 -5.28 4.55
N THR A 206 -1.79 -5.92 3.53
CA THR A 206 -1.18 -7.24 3.67
C THR A 206 -0.02 -7.14 4.65
N SER A 207 -0.09 -7.84 5.77
CA SER A 207 0.90 -7.75 6.86
C SER A 207 1.62 -9.07 7.07
N LEU A 208 0.90 -10.19 7.00
CA LEU A 208 1.47 -11.52 7.17
C LEU A 208 0.91 -12.48 6.12
N TRP A 209 1.78 -13.36 5.64
CA TRP A 209 1.42 -14.55 4.87
C TRP A 209 1.83 -15.81 5.63
N ARG A 210 0.89 -16.75 5.78
CA ARG A 210 1.15 -18.08 6.34
C ARG A 210 1.14 -19.09 5.19
N PRO A 211 2.31 -19.54 4.69
CA PRO A 211 2.41 -20.31 3.45
C PRO A 211 1.75 -21.69 3.52
N LEU A 212 1.77 -22.35 4.69
CA LEU A 212 1.18 -23.70 4.85
C LEU A 212 -0.33 -23.70 4.61
N ASP A 213 -1.00 -22.61 4.96
CA ASP A 213 -2.45 -22.50 4.90
C ASP A 213 -2.92 -21.55 3.78
N GLY A 214 -1.98 -20.92 3.04
CA GLY A 214 -2.28 -19.91 2.02
C GLY A 214 -3.03 -18.68 2.57
N VAL A 215 -2.88 -18.41 3.87
CA VAL A 215 -3.63 -17.37 4.59
C VAL A 215 -2.88 -16.05 4.51
N ASN A 216 -3.57 -14.99 4.08
CA ASN A 216 -3.11 -13.62 4.25
C ASN A 216 -3.82 -12.97 5.44
N ARG A 217 -3.06 -12.20 6.24
CA ARG A 217 -3.59 -11.40 7.35
C ARG A 217 -3.24 -9.94 7.19
N GLY A 218 -4.11 -9.10 7.74
CA GLY A 218 -3.92 -7.66 7.80
C GLY A 218 -4.40 -7.09 9.14
N PRO A 219 -3.80 -5.99 9.63
CA PRO A 219 -4.27 -5.30 10.82
C PRO A 219 -5.69 -4.75 10.61
N TYR A 220 -6.51 -4.84 11.65
CA TYR A 220 -7.79 -4.15 11.68
C TYR A 220 -7.56 -2.67 11.98
N PHE A 221 -7.96 -1.78 11.07
CA PHE A 221 -7.76 -0.35 11.26
C PHE A 221 -8.73 0.22 12.30
N THR A 222 -8.19 0.66 13.43
CA THR A 222 -8.92 1.37 14.49
C THR A 222 -8.78 2.89 14.32
N GLU A 223 -9.38 3.66 15.22
CA GLU A 223 -9.17 5.12 15.29
C GLU A 223 -7.68 5.49 15.37
N ALA A 224 -6.85 4.66 15.98
CA ALA A 224 -5.41 4.91 16.08
C ALA A 224 -4.74 5.05 14.70
N VAL A 225 -5.19 4.30 13.69
CA VAL A 225 -4.70 4.39 12.31
C VAL A 225 -5.09 5.72 11.67
N LYS A 226 -6.28 6.22 11.96
CA LYS A 226 -6.73 7.56 11.53
C LYS A 226 -5.97 8.67 12.26
N THR A 227 -5.78 8.55 13.58
CA THR A 227 -4.98 9.51 14.36
C THR A 227 -3.53 9.59 13.85
N MET A 228 -2.92 8.45 13.52
CA MET A 228 -1.57 8.43 12.93
C MET A 228 -1.56 9.06 11.53
N LEU A 229 -2.63 8.90 10.74
CA LEU A 229 -2.75 9.57 9.44
C LEU A 229 -2.80 11.07 9.62
N ASP A 230 -3.64 11.58 10.53
CA ASP A 230 -3.77 13.03 10.78
C ASP A 230 -2.45 13.67 11.21
N ALA A 231 -1.66 12.96 12.00
CA ALA A 231 -0.33 13.41 12.40
C ALA A 231 0.71 13.38 11.26
N THR A 232 0.39 12.75 10.12
CA THR A 232 1.26 12.65 8.93
C THR A 232 0.73 13.48 7.75
N ALA A 233 -0.57 13.70 7.68
CA ALA A 233 -1.28 14.17 6.49
C ALA A 233 -0.99 15.63 6.10
N GLY A 234 -0.35 16.40 7.01
CA GLY A 234 0.13 17.76 6.79
C GLY A 234 1.63 17.88 6.58
N ASP A 235 2.39 16.78 6.73
CA ASP A 235 3.83 16.75 6.43
C ASP A 235 4.01 16.84 4.91
#